data_AF-A0A7W1UKK3-F1
#
_entry.id   AF-A0A7W1UKK3-F1
#
_cell.length_a   1.000
_cell.length_b   1.000
_cell.length_c   1.000
_cell.angle_alpha   90.00
_cell.angle_beta   90.00
_cell.angle_gamma   90.00
#
_symmetry.space_group_name_H-M   'P 1'
#
loop_
_entity.id
_entity.type
_entity.pdbx_description
1 polymer ?
#
loop_
_entity_poly.entity_id
_entity_poly.type
_entity_poly.pdbx_seq_one_letter_code
_entity_poly.pdbx_strand_id
1 'polypeptide(L)'
;MLEINVLERGPSGRVLKIEYVTENGKFTSTRNGIRSSIKFISASGGLSNFLSTLFFIEPVRDPRTKEVTGFKAYGGGFGHGVGLSQTGAVGMAEKGRGYEEILKHYYQGIELETKQY
;
A
#
# COMPACT_ATOMS: atom_id res chain seq x y z
N MET A 1 3.23 14.21 -16.37
CA MET A 1 4.00 13.54 -15.30
C MET A 1 5.28 13.03 -15.96
N LEU A 2 6.45 13.40 -15.45
CA LEU A 2 7.75 13.03 -16.04
C LEU A 2 8.34 11.80 -15.33
N GLU A 3 8.39 11.82 -14.00
CA GLU A 3 8.92 10.73 -13.19
C GLU A 3 8.08 10.52 -11.93
N ILE A 4 8.09 9.28 -11.44
CA ILE A 4 7.53 8.90 -10.15
C ILE A 4 8.60 8.10 -9.41
N ASN A 5 9.14 8.69 -8.34
CA ASN A 5 10.30 8.18 -7.63
C ASN A 5 9.89 7.72 -6.23
N VAL A 6 9.99 6.42 -5.96
CA VAL A 6 9.81 5.89 -4.60
C VAL A 6 11.08 6.19 -3.81
N LEU A 7 10.97 7.10 -2.85
CA LEU A 7 12.12 7.59 -2.08
C LEU A 7 12.40 6.71 -0.86
N GLU A 8 11.37 6.08 -0.28
CA GLU A 8 11.50 5.28 0.93
C GLU A 8 10.46 4.16 0.98
N ARG A 9 10.89 2.97 1.41
CA ARG A 9 10.02 1.84 1.73
C ARG A 9 10.28 1.36 3.16
N GLY A 10 9.21 0.93 3.82
CA GLY A 10 9.31 0.27 5.12
C GLY A 10 9.59 -1.23 4.99
N PRO A 11 9.82 -1.93 6.12
CA PRO A 11 10.13 -3.38 6.14
C PRO A 11 9.06 -4.26 5.50
N SER A 12 7.78 -3.83 5.50
CA SER A 12 6.69 -4.54 4.83
C SER A 12 6.62 -4.30 3.31
N GLY A 13 7.59 -3.60 2.74
CA GLY A 13 7.63 -3.19 1.32
C GLY A 13 6.73 -2.00 0.99
N ARG A 14 5.94 -1.48 1.94
CA ARG A 14 5.07 -0.32 1.76
C ARG A 14 5.87 0.96 1.51
N VAL A 15 5.44 1.76 0.54
CA VAL A 15 5.98 3.08 0.24
C VAL A 15 5.69 4.03 1.41
N LEU A 16 6.74 4.63 1.97
CA LEU A 16 6.64 5.61 3.06
C LEU A 16 6.74 7.04 2.53
N LYS A 17 7.49 7.25 1.45
CA LYS A 17 7.71 8.54 0.79
C LYS A 17 7.85 8.36 -0.72
N ILE A 18 7.17 9.20 -1.48
CA ILE A 18 7.19 9.21 -2.95
C ILE A 18 7.31 10.64 -3.48
N GLU A 19 8.10 10.83 -4.51
CA GLU A 19 8.26 12.08 -5.25
C GLU A 19 7.64 11.95 -6.64
N TYR A 20 6.98 13.01 -7.06
CA TYR A 20 6.41 13.16 -8.39
C TYR A 20 7.10 14.34 -9.07
N VAL A 21 7.67 14.10 -10.24
CA VAL A 21 8.36 15.12 -11.04
C VAL A 21 7.46 15.49 -12.21
N THR A 22 7.18 16.78 -12.33
CA THR A 22 6.38 17.35 -13.42
C THR A 22 7.16 18.48 -14.08
N GLU A 23 6.68 18.94 -15.24
CA GLU A 23 7.23 20.12 -15.92
C GLU A 23 7.17 21.37 -15.04
N ASN A 24 6.19 21.44 -14.12
CA ASN A 24 5.97 22.57 -13.22
C ASN A 24 6.68 22.42 -11.86
N GLY A 25 7.51 21.39 -11.69
CA GLY A 25 8.27 21.14 -10.47
C GLY A 25 7.97 19.81 -9.81
N LYS A 26 8.45 19.67 -8.56
CA LYS A 26 8.44 18.43 -7.80
C LYS A 26 7.49 18.54 -6.60
N PHE A 27 6.74 17.47 -6.34
CA PHE A 27 5.94 17.36 -5.13
C PHE A 27 6.14 16.00 -4.46
N THR A 28 6.07 15.96 -3.13
CA THR A 28 6.28 14.76 -2.33
C THR A 28 5.01 14.41 -1.58
N SER A 29 4.74 13.11 -1.40
CA SER A 29 3.69 12.60 -0.52
C SER A 29 4.24 11.55 0.44
N THR A 30 3.66 11.47 1.64
CA THR A 30 4.10 10.56 2.70
C THR A 30 2.93 9.79 3.31
N ARG A 31 3.22 8.59 3.83
CA ARG A 31 2.29 7.74 4.60
C ARG A 31 0.90 7.61 3.92
N ASN A 32 -0.16 8.01 4.62
CA ASN A 32 -1.54 7.87 4.16
C ASN A 32 -1.85 8.76 2.94
N GLY A 33 -1.18 9.91 2.81
CA GLY A 33 -1.38 10.83 1.69
C GLY A 33 -1.02 10.23 0.34
N ILE A 34 -0.15 9.22 0.31
CA ILE A 34 0.27 8.51 -0.90
C ILE A 34 -0.92 7.81 -1.58
N ARG A 35 -1.87 7.29 -0.81
CA ARG A 35 -3.00 6.53 -1.39
C ARG A 35 -3.90 7.42 -2.26
N SER A 36 -3.98 8.70 -1.95
CA SER A 36 -4.81 9.69 -2.63
C SER A 36 -4.00 10.71 -3.44
N SER A 37 -2.67 10.65 -3.42
CA SER A 37 -1.83 11.67 -4.07
C SER A 37 -1.93 11.65 -5.60
N ILE A 38 -2.26 10.48 -6.18
CA ILE A 38 -2.60 10.35 -7.60
C ILE A 38 -3.79 9.40 -7.76
N LYS A 39 -4.59 9.64 -8.80
CA LYS A 39 -5.65 8.71 -9.24
C LYS A 39 -5.09 7.83 -10.35
N PHE A 40 -5.47 6.55 -10.36
CA PHE A 40 -5.20 5.66 -11.49
C PHE A 40 -6.51 5.15 -12.08
N ILE A 41 -6.45 4.76 -13.35
CA ILE A 41 -7.54 4.02 -14.01
C ILE A 41 -7.40 2.57 -13.58
N SER A 42 -8.35 2.10 -12.78
CA SER A 42 -8.41 0.70 -12.35
C SER A 42 -8.77 -0.23 -13.51
N ALA A 43 -8.68 -1.55 -13.28
CA ALA A 43 -9.04 -2.55 -14.29
C ALA A 43 -10.50 -2.46 -14.77
N SER A 44 -11.40 -1.88 -13.97
CA SER A 44 -12.79 -1.63 -14.36
C SER A 44 -13.01 -0.32 -15.14
N GLY A 45 -11.93 0.41 -15.44
CA GLY A 45 -11.99 1.68 -16.17
C GLY A 45 -12.31 2.91 -15.30
N GLY A 46 -12.66 2.72 -14.03
CA GLY A 46 -12.94 3.82 -13.10
C GLY A 46 -11.67 4.44 -12.50
N LEU A 47 -11.71 5.74 -12.25
CA LEU A 47 -10.69 6.44 -11.46
C LEU A 47 -10.72 5.97 -10.00
N SER A 48 -9.55 5.65 -9.44
CA SER A 48 -9.43 5.10 -8.09
C SER A 48 -8.18 5.57 -7.35
N ASN A 49 -8.25 5.52 -6.02
CA ASN A 49 -7.10 5.67 -5.11
C ASN A 49 -6.39 4.33 -4.93
N PHE A 50 -5.12 4.35 -4.55
CA PHE A 50 -4.43 3.11 -4.19
C PHE A 50 -5.08 2.43 -2.98
N LEU A 51 -5.31 1.12 -3.11
CA LEU A 51 -5.91 0.30 -2.05
C LEU A 51 -5.00 0.19 -0.82
N SER A 52 -3.69 0.32 -1.02
CA SER A 52 -2.67 0.32 0.02
C SER A 52 -1.45 1.15 -0.45
N THR A 53 -0.44 1.30 0.40
CA THR A 53 0.88 1.82 -0.02
C THR A 53 1.85 0.69 -0.44
N LEU A 54 1.38 -0.56 -0.52
CA LEU A 54 2.15 -1.69 -1.02
C LEU A 54 1.95 -1.82 -2.52
N PHE A 55 2.64 -0.97 -3.27
CA PHE A 55 2.65 -1.00 -4.72
C PHE A 55 4.06 -0.75 -5.28
N PHE A 56 4.21 -1.09 -6.55
CA PHE A 56 5.34 -0.86 -7.41
C PHE A 56 4.82 -0.06 -8.62
N ILE A 57 5.65 0.85 -9.12
CA ILE A 57 5.32 1.69 -10.26
C ILE A 57 6.50 1.64 -11.23
N GLU A 58 6.21 1.39 -12.50
CA GLU A 58 7.19 1.35 -13.57
C GLU A 58 6.76 2.32 -14.68
N PRO A 59 7.68 3.12 -15.24
CA PRO A 59 7.38 3.95 -16.39
C PRO A 59 7.14 3.07 -17.62
N VAL A 60 6.07 3.35 -18.33
CA VAL A 60 5.83 2.84 -19.68
C VAL A 60 6.46 3.82 -20.66
N ARG A 61 7.35 3.33 -21.52
CA ARG A 61 8.09 4.16 -22.47
C ARG A 61 7.74 3.80 -23.90
N ASP A 62 7.70 4.80 -24.77
CA ASP A 62 7.62 4.59 -26.20
C ASP A 62 8.87 3.82 -26.69
N PRO A 63 8.72 2.71 -27.43
CA PRO A 63 9.86 1.91 -27.88
C PRO A 63 10.84 2.66 -28.78
N ARG A 64 10.35 3.66 -29.55
CA ARG A 64 11.12 4.46 -30.52
C ARG A 64 11.74 5.69 -29.87
N THR A 65 10.95 6.51 -29.19
CA THR A 65 11.44 7.80 -28.64
C THR A 65 12.04 7.66 -27.25
N LYS A 66 11.77 6.55 -26.54
CA LYS A 66 12.14 6.31 -25.13
C LYS A 66 11.47 7.25 -24.13
N GLU A 67 10.57 8.12 -24.60
CA GLU A 67 9.80 9.03 -23.76
C GLU A 67 8.79 8.26 -22.91
N VAL A 68 8.49 8.79 -21.73
CA VAL A 68 7.50 8.19 -20.82
C VAL A 68 6.10 8.52 -21.34
N THR A 69 5.32 7.49 -21.66
CA THR A 69 3.93 7.62 -22.15
C THR A 69 2.91 7.32 -21.05
N GLY A 70 3.35 6.72 -19.95
CA GLY A 70 2.48 6.44 -18.80
C GLY A 70 3.22 5.71 -17.69
N PHE A 71 2.45 5.24 -16.72
CA PHE A 71 2.97 4.48 -15.59
C PHE A 71 2.09 3.26 -15.35
N LYS A 72 2.72 2.10 -15.16
CA LYS A 72 2.03 0.89 -14.74
C LYS A 72 2.25 0.71 -13.25
N ALA A 73 1.16 0.67 -12.49
CA ALA A 73 1.19 0.35 -11.08
C ALA A 73 0.67 -1.07 -10.84
N TYR A 74 1.33 -1.82 -9.97
CA TYR A 74 0.91 -3.15 -9.53
C TYR A 74 1.32 -3.36 -8.07
N GLY A 75 0.63 -4.25 -7.36
CA GLY A 75 0.85 -4.41 -5.93
C GLY A 75 -0.27 -5.19 -5.28
N GLY A 76 -0.41 -5.02 -3.97
CA GLY A 76 -1.40 -5.78 -3.22
C GLY A 76 -1.74 -5.17 -1.87
N GLY A 77 -2.55 -5.91 -1.13
CA GLY A 77 -3.06 -5.47 0.16
C GLY A 77 -4.16 -4.42 0.05
N PHE A 78 -4.90 -4.29 1.15
CA PHE A 78 -6.02 -3.37 1.29
C PHE A 78 -5.96 -2.75 2.69
N GLY A 79 -5.91 -1.42 2.76
CA GLY A 79 -5.79 -0.68 4.02
C GLY A 79 -4.36 -0.28 4.40
N HIS A 80 -4.19 0.18 5.63
CA HIS A 80 -2.94 0.81 6.11
C HIS A 80 -1.86 -0.20 6.52
N GLY A 81 -2.23 -1.46 6.80
CA GLY A 81 -1.27 -2.53 7.08
C GLY A 81 -0.57 -2.45 8.44
N VAL A 82 -1.30 -2.01 9.47
CA VAL A 82 -0.82 -1.96 10.86
C VAL A 82 -1.80 -2.76 11.72
N GLY A 83 -1.28 -3.55 12.67
CA GLY A 83 -2.08 -4.41 13.53
C GLY A 83 -2.58 -5.66 12.81
N LEU A 84 -3.86 -5.99 13.01
CA LEU A 84 -4.45 -7.24 12.56
C LEU A 84 -4.83 -7.22 11.07
N SER A 85 -4.31 -8.19 10.31
CA SER A 85 -4.83 -8.51 8.97
C SER A 85 -6.10 -9.34 9.11
N GLN A 86 -7.25 -8.80 8.69
CA GLN A 86 -8.53 -9.51 8.78
C GLN A 86 -8.51 -10.83 8.02
N THR A 87 -8.04 -10.82 6.76
CA THR A 87 -7.89 -12.04 5.95
C THR A 87 -6.87 -13.00 6.55
N GLY A 88 -5.79 -12.48 7.14
CA GLY A 88 -4.81 -13.32 7.81
C GLY A 88 -5.35 -13.97 9.08
N ALA A 89 -6.19 -13.27 9.84
CA ALA A 89 -6.90 -13.80 11.00
C ALA A 89 -7.89 -14.91 10.59
N VAL A 90 -8.65 -14.71 9.51
CA VAL A 90 -9.52 -15.77 8.94
C VAL A 90 -8.71 -17.01 8.58
N GLY A 91 -7.62 -16.85 7.83
CA GLY A 91 -6.77 -17.99 7.45
C GLY A 91 -6.07 -18.68 8.63
N MET A 92 -5.84 -17.98 9.74
CA MET A 92 -5.37 -18.59 10.99
C MET A 92 -6.48 -19.39 11.68
N ALA A 93 -7.71 -18.86 11.72
CA ALA A 93 -8.86 -19.54 12.28
C ALA A 93 -9.24 -20.81 11.49
N GLU A 94 -9.17 -20.76 10.16
CA GLU A 94 -9.35 -21.94 9.28
C GLU A 94 -8.33 -23.04 9.55
N LYS A 95 -7.14 -22.68 10.08
CA LYS A 95 -6.11 -23.61 10.52
C LYS A 95 -6.26 -24.04 11.99
N GLY A 96 -7.39 -23.73 12.61
CA GLY A 96 -7.74 -24.14 13.98
C GLY A 96 -7.16 -23.25 15.09
N ARG A 97 -6.55 -22.11 14.78
CA ARG A 97 -6.02 -21.20 15.82
C ARG A 97 -7.15 -20.45 16.51
N GLY A 98 -7.08 -20.38 17.84
CA GLY A 98 -8.01 -19.60 18.65
C GLY A 98 -7.81 -18.09 18.52
N TYR A 99 -8.81 -17.31 18.93
CA TYR A 99 -8.74 -15.85 18.88
C TYR A 99 -7.54 -15.29 19.68
N GLU A 100 -7.19 -15.92 20.80
CA GLU A 100 -6.07 -15.50 21.64
C GLU A 100 -4.73 -15.60 20.91
N GLU A 101 -4.49 -16.72 20.23
CA GLU A 101 -3.29 -16.94 19.42
C GLU A 101 -3.22 -15.97 18.24
N ILE A 102 -4.36 -15.69 17.61
CA ILE A 102 -4.46 -14.74 16.50
C ILE A 102 -4.11 -13.33 16.99
N LEU A 103 -4.70 -12.88 18.09
CA LEU A 103 -4.44 -11.55 18.63
C LEU A 103 -2.99 -11.40 19.09
N LYS A 104 -2.45 -12.39 19.82
CA LYS A 104 -1.03 -12.38 20.26
C LYS A 104 -0.04 -12.45 19.09
N HIS A 105 -0.44 -12.99 17.94
CA HIS A 105 0.38 -12.94 16.72
C HIS A 105 0.49 -11.52 16.13
N TYR A 106 -0.62 -10.79 16.06
CA TYR A 106 -0.66 -9.44 15.46
C TYR A 106 -0.28 -8.32 16.41
N TYR A 107 -0.54 -8.49 17.71
CA TYR A 107 -0.25 -7.51 18.74
C TYR A 107 0.69 -8.15 19.77
N GLN A 108 1.98 -7.87 19.61
CA GLN A 108 3.02 -8.46 20.47
C GLN A 108 2.96 -7.85 21.88
N GLY A 109 3.08 -8.70 22.90
CA GLY A 109 3.09 -8.27 24.30
C GLY A 109 1.74 -7.83 24.87
N ILE A 110 0.62 -8.19 24.21
CA ILE A 110 -0.71 -7.95 24.79
C ILE A 110 -1.07 -9.01 25.84
N GLU A 111 -1.90 -8.61 26.79
CA GLU A 111 -2.66 -9.52 27.63
C GLU A 111 -4.16 -9.35 27.35
N LEU A 112 -4.91 -10.43 27.56
CA LEU A 112 -6.35 -10.46 27.35
C LEU A 112 -7.03 -10.52 28.72
N GLU A 113 -7.94 -9.58 28.95
CA GLU A 113 -8.67 -9.47 30.21
C GLU A 113 -10.16 -9.39 29.93
N THR A 114 -10.95 -9.92 30.87
CA THR A 114 -12.40 -9.72 30.84
C THR A 114 -12.71 -8.40 31.50
N LYS A 115 -13.39 -7.50 30.79
CA LYS A 115 -13.82 -6.22 31.36
C LYS A 115 -14.93 -6.47 32.38
N GLN A 116 -14.66 -6.15 33.65
CA GLN A 116 -15.71 -6.09 34.68
C GLN A 116 -16.42 -4.74 34.54
N TYR A 117 -17.75 -4.77 34.44
CA TYR A 117 -18.63 -3.60 34.42
C TYR A 117 -19.30 -3.43 35.78
#